data_AF-A0A1J3JXT6-F1
#
_entry.id   AF-A0A1J3JXT6-F1
#
_cell.length_a   1.000
_cell.length_b   1.000
_cell.length_c   1.000
_cell.angle_alpha   90.00
_cell.angle_beta   90.00
_cell.angle_gamma   90.00
#
_symmetry.space_group_name_H-M   'P 1'
#
loop_
_entity.id
_entity.type
_entity.pdbx_description
1 polymer ?
#
loop_
_entity_poly.entity_id
_entity_poly.type
_entity_poly.pdbx_seq_one_letter_code
_entity_poly.pdbx_strand_id
1 'polypeptide(L)'
;TRSCMKSQMASPVFSDVIAALIAVVNSRFPSIGDLLLRRLVLQIRRAYERNDKPLLLAVVKFLAHLVNQRVSGETIALELLQMLLGEATRDTLGVAVAFVTECGATLHEVSPRAFNVVFDIFLGILHQGGLEYRSQCLIESLVNLRRSNFEGHPAIRPQLDILADDSDQET
;
A
#
# COMPACT_ATOMS: atom_id res chain seq x y z
N THR A 1 13.39 13.27 -4.46
CA THR A 1 11.97 13.09 -4.03
C THR A 1 10.93 13.66 -5.00
N ARG A 2 10.91 14.97 -5.36
CA ARG A 2 9.91 15.50 -6.33
C ARG A 2 9.98 14.85 -7.72
N SER A 3 11.18 14.63 -8.24
CA SER A 3 11.36 13.92 -9.52
C SER A 3 10.89 12.47 -9.42
N CYS A 4 11.17 11.75 -8.33
CA CYS A 4 10.69 10.37 -8.11
C CYS A 4 9.15 10.28 -8.13
N MET A 5 8.47 11.18 -7.42
CA MET A 5 6.99 11.21 -7.44
C MET A 5 6.45 11.52 -8.85
N LYS A 6 7.08 12.43 -9.60
CA LYS A 6 6.69 12.70 -10.99
C LYS A 6 6.91 11.48 -11.90
N SER A 7 8.05 10.80 -11.76
CA SER A 7 8.37 9.60 -12.53
C SER A 7 7.39 8.46 -12.24
N GLN A 8 7.07 8.22 -10.97
CA GLN A 8 6.08 7.21 -10.60
C GLN A 8 4.69 7.55 -11.14
N MET A 9 4.26 8.81 -11.02
CA MET A 9 2.97 9.23 -11.59
C MET A 9 2.93 9.13 -13.11
N ALA A 10 4.04 9.37 -13.80
CA ALA A 10 4.15 9.21 -15.25
C ALA A 10 4.21 7.73 -15.69
N SER A 11 4.65 6.84 -14.81
CA SER A 11 4.75 5.40 -15.11
C SER A 11 4.49 4.53 -13.88
N PRO A 12 3.22 4.39 -13.44
CA PRO A 12 2.87 3.63 -12.24
C PRO A 12 3.24 2.14 -12.31
N VAL A 13 3.41 1.60 -13.51
CA VAL A 13 3.84 0.21 -13.76
C VAL A 13 5.23 -0.09 -13.17
N PHE A 14 6.08 0.93 -12.99
CA PHE A 14 7.43 0.79 -12.42
C PHE A 14 7.50 1.23 -10.96
N SER A 15 6.36 1.32 -10.25
CA SER A 15 6.34 1.78 -8.86
C SER A 15 7.23 0.94 -7.94
N ASP A 16 7.29 -0.37 -8.18
CA ASP A 16 8.13 -1.32 -7.46
C ASP A 16 9.64 -1.13 -7.71
N VAL A 17 10.04 -0.88 -8.97
CA VAL A 17 11.42 -0.55 -9.35
C VAL A 17 11.85 0.76 -8.72
N ILE A 18 10.97 1.78 -8.75
CA ILE A 18 11.24 3.09 -8.14
C ILE A 18 11.35 2.95 -6.63
N ALA A 19 10.51 2.12 -5.99
CA ALA A 19 10.60 1.84 -4.56
C ALA A 19 11.91 1.14 -4.19
N ALA A 20 12.36 0.16 -4.99
CA ALA A 20 13.66 -0.50 -4.79
C ALA A 20 14.83 0.48 -4.86
N LEU A 21 14.83 1.39 -5.84
CA LEU A 21 15.83 2.46 -5.93
C LEU A 21 15.81 3.36 -4.70
N ILE A 22 14.62 3.70 -4.20
CA ILE A 22 14.47 4.52 -3.01
C ILE A 22 14.97 3.78 -1.77
N ALA A 23 14.77 2.47 -1.65
CA ALA A 23 15.29 1.67 -0.55
C ALA A 23 16.81 1.75 -0.46
N VAL A 24 17.51 1.64 -1.60
CA VAL A 24 18.97 1.80 -1.68
C VAL A 24 19.42 3.20 -1.28
N VAL A 25 18.66 4.24 -1.64
CA VAL A 25 18.96 5.62 -1.21
C VAL A 25 18.67 5.78 0.29
N ASN A 26 17.60 5.18 0.79
CA ASN A 26 17.16 5.29 2.18
C ASN A 26 18.15 4.66 3.15
N SER A 27 18.77 3.52 2.80
CA SER A 27 19.80 2.86 3.63
C SER A 27 21.06 3.70 3.83
N ARG A 28 21.27 4.73 3.02
CA ARG A 28 22.39 5.68 3.16
C ARG A 28 21.95 7.06 3.64
N PHE A 29 20.71 7.44 3.34
CA PHE A 29 20.18 8.78 3.62
C PHE A 29 18.71 8.70 4.08
N PRO A 30 18.43 8.23 5.32
CA PRO A 30 17.07 8.03 5.83
C PRO A 30 16.19 9.29 5.76
N SER A 31 16.80 10.46 5.98
CA SER A 31 16.13 11.77 5.84
C SER A 31 15.46 11.99 4.47
N ILE A 32 15.93 11.33 3.40
CA ILE A 32 15.33 11.40 2.06
C ILE A 32 14.04 10.57 2.00
N GLY A 33 14.01 9.39 2.61
CA GLY A 33 12.81 8.57 2.75
C GLY A 33 11.75 9.28 3.57
N ASP A 34 12.13 9.82 4.74
CA ASP A 34 11.24 10.64 5.58
C ASP A 34 10.58 11.78 4.82
N LEU A 35 11.38 12.55 4.09
CA LEU A 35 10.88 13.68 3.31
C LEU A 35 9.96 13.21 2.17
N LEU A 36 10.23 12.05 1.57
CA LEU A 36 9.36 11.46 0.56
C LEU A 36 8.03 11.02 1.18
N LEU A 37 8.05 10.27 2.28
CA LEU A 37 6.86 9.76 2.97
C LEU A 37 5.97 10.91 3.43
N ARG A 38 6.54 11.95 4.07
CA ARG A 38 5.79 13.16 4.44
C ARG A 38 5.09 13.81 3.25
N ARG A 39 5.73 13.83 2.08
CA ARG A 39 5.13 14.38 0.85
C ARG A 39 4.03 13.46 0.28
N LEU A 40 4.22 12.15 0.33
CA LEU A 40 3.22 11.18 -0.11
C LEU A 40 1.97 11.25 0.77
N VAL A 41 2.12 11.31 2.11
CA VAL A 41 0.98 11.48 3.03
C VAL A 41 0.17 12.73 2.71
N LEU A 42 0.84 13.86 2.44
CA LEU A 42 0.17 15.09 2.03
C LEU A 42 -0.56 14.94 0.69
N GLN A 43 0.00 14.20 -0.27
CA GLN A 43 -0.66 13.92 -1.55
C GLN A 43 -1.87 13.01 -1.38
N ILE A 44 -1.76 11.96 -0.56
CA ILE A 44 -2.86 11.04 -0.23
C ILE A 44 -4.02 11.82 0.38
N ARG A 45 -3.75 12.64 1.42
CA ARG A 45 -4.80 13.45 2.07
C ARG A 45 -5.49 14.37 1.07
N ARG A 46 -4.73 15.10 0.26
CA ARG A 46 -5.30 15.99 -0.77
C ARG A 46 -6.11 15.24 -1.83
N ALA A 47 -5.63 14.08 -2.28
CA ALA A 47 -6.33 13.27 -3.28
C ALA A 47 -7.64 12.70 -2.71
N TYR A 48 -7.60 12.24 -1.46
CA TYR A 48 -8.77 11.77 -0.73
C TYR A 48 -9.81 12.87 -0.54
N GLU A 49 -9.42 14.04 0.01
CA GLU A 49 -10.30 15.19 0.23
C GLU A 49 -10.94 15.72 -1.06
N ARG A 50 -10.23 15.61 -2.19
CA ARG A 50 -10.71 16.05 -3.50
C ARG A 50 -11.47 14.97 -4.28
N ASN A 51 -11.60 13.77 -3.73
CA ASN A 51 -12.14 12.61 -4.44
C ASN A 51 -11.41 12.30 -5.77
N ASP A 52 -10.11 12.60 -5.84
CA ASP A 52 -9.27 12.32 -7.01
C ASP A 52 -8.79 10.86 -6.96
N LYS A 53 -9.68 9.95 -7.37
CA LYS A 53 -9.44 8.51 -7.32
C LYS A 53 -8.20 8.07 -8.13
N PRO A 54 -7.96 8.52 -9.38
CA PRO A 54 -6.77 8.13 -10.12
C PRO A 54 -5.48 8.51 -9.39
N LEU A 55 -5.41 9.73 -8.85
CA LEU A 55 -4.25 10.17 -8.08
C LEU A 55 -4.11 9.36 -6.80
N LEU A 56 -5.20 9.19 -6.05
CA LEU A 56 -5.18 8.44 -4.79
C LEU A 56 -4.68 7.02 -5.02
N LEU A 57 -5.22 6.31 -6.03
CA LEU A 57 -4.79 4.96 -6.40
C LEU A 57 -3.30 4.89 -6.73
N ALA A 58 -2.80 5.82 -7.56
CA ALA A 58 -1.39 5.84 -7.95
C ALA A 58 -0.45 6.05 -6.75
N VAL A 59 -0.82 6.98 -5.85
CA VAL A 59 0.01 7.34 -4.69
C VAL A 59 -0.02 6.23 -3.63
N VAL A 60 -1.17 5.61 -3.37
CA VAL A 60 -1.22 4.49 -2.39
C VAL A 60 -0.49 3.25 -2.91
N LYS A 61 -0.56 2.93 -4.21
CA LYS A 61 0.23 1.83 -4.79
C LYS A 61 1.73 2.07 -4.61
N PHE A 62 2.17 3.31 -4.78
CA PHE A 62 3.57 3.64 -4.54
C PHE A 62 3.94 3.48 -3.06
N LEU A 63 3.09 3.94 -2.15
CA LEU A 63 3.30 3.71 -0.71
C LEU A 63 3.35 2.21 -0.38
N ALA A 64 2.51 1.39 -1.01
CA ALA A 64 2.50 -0.06 -0.80
C ALA A 64 3.86 -0.68 -1.13
N HIS A 65 4.46 -0.30 -2.27
CA HIS A 65 5.79 -0.79 -2.62
C HIS A 65 6.91 -0.22 -1.74
N LEU A 66 6.76 1.00 -1.20
CA LEU A 66 7.70 1.52 -0.19
C LEU A 66 7.62 0.75 1.13
N VAL A 67 6.42 0.31 1.53
CA VAL A 67 6.22 -0.57 2.69
C VAL A 67 6.83 -1.94 2.44
N ASN A 68 6.61 -2.53 1.25
CA ASN A 68 7.22 -3.81 0.88
C ASN A 68 8.75 -3.74 0.95
N GLN A 69 9.32 -2.66 0.42
CA GLN A 69 10.76 -2.41 0.42
C GLN A 69 11.28 -1.88 1.77
N ARG A 70 10.46 -1.88 2.83
CA ARG A 70 10.80 -1.42 4.19
C ARG A 70 11.43 -0.02 4.22
N VAL A 71 11.03 0.84 3.29
CA VAL A 71 11.33 2.29 3.35
C VAL A 71 10.41 2.96 4.37
N SER A 72 9.25 2.38 4.61
CA SER A 72 8.29 2.82 5.62
C SER A 72 7.84 1.62 6.44
N GLY A 73 7.69 1.81 7.76
CA GLY A 73 7.06 0.84 8.63
C GLY A 73 5.58 0.62 8.31
N GLU A 74 5.04 -0.50 8.80
CA GLU A 74 3.66 -0.95 8.60
C GLU A 74 2.60 -0.01 9.20
N THR A 75 2.97 0.79 10.21
CA THR A 75 2.03 1.68 10.91
C THR A 75 1.35 2.64 9.94
N ILE A 76 2.09 3.23 8.99
CA ILE A 76 1.51 4.14 7.99
C ILE A 76 0.48 3.43 7.09
N ALA A 77 0.71 2.16 6.79
CA ALA A 77 -0.15 1.36 5.92
C ALA A 77 -1.46 1.03 6.63
N LEU A 78 -1.38 0.70 7.92
CA LEU A 78 -2.54 0.43 8.77
C LEU A 78 -3.36 1.71 9.00
N GLU A 79 -2.73 2.85 9.26
CA GLU A 79 -3.42 4.14 9.39
C GLU A 79 -4.12 4.56 8.07
N LEU A 80 -3.46 4.35 6.93
CA LEU A 80 -4.07 4.57 5.62
C LEU A 80 -5.30 3.68 5.43
N LEU A 81 -5.21 2.39 5.76
CA LEU A 81 -6.33 1.46 5.66
C LEU A 81 -7.49 1.86 6.57
N GLN A 82 -7.20 2.30 7.79
CA GLN A 82 -8.22 2.82 8.71
C GLN A 82 -8.93 4.04 8.12
N MET A 83 -8.18 4.97 7.50
CA MET A 83 -8.77 6.13 6.82
C MET A 83 -9.64 5.74 5.62
N LEU A 84 -9.18 4.80 4.78
CA LEU A 84 -9.93 4.38 3.58
C LEU A 84 -11.21 3.59 3.91
N LEU A 85 -11.18 2.80 4.99
CA LEU A 85 -12.25 1.90 5.39
C LEU A 85 -13.21 2.50 6.42
N GLY A 86 -12.85 3.59 7.11
CA GLY A 86 -13.67 4.21 8.16
C GLY A 86 -15.04 4.69 7.66
N GLU A 87 -15.07 5.36 6.51
CA GLU A 87 -16.30 5.72 5.77
C GLU A 87 -16.18 5.24 4.32
N ALA A 88 -16.12 3.92 4.16
CA ALA A 88 -15.85 3.31 2.87
C ALA A 88 -16.94 3.65 1.82
N THR A 89 -16.54 4.36 0.78
CA THR A 89 -17.31 4.49 -0.47
C THR A 89 -16.85 3.42 -1.46
N ARG A 90 -17.59 3.23 -2.55
CA ARG A 90 -17.14 2.36 -3.67
C ARG A 90 -15.69 2.65 -4.09
N ASP A 91 -15.35 3.94 -4.17
CA ASP A 91 -14.05 4.36 -4.69
C ASP A 91 -12.93 4.15 -3.68
N THR A 92 -13.15 4.50 -2.41
CA THR A 92 -12.15 4.29 -1.35
C THR A 92 -11.98 2.81 -1.02
N LEU A 93 -13.05 2.00 -1.09
CA LEU A 93 -12.99 0.55 -0.94
C LEU A 93 -12.15 -0.08 -2.06
N GLY A 94 -12.38 0.32 -3.32
CA GLY A 94 -11.57 -0.17 -4.44
C GLY A 94 -10.09 0.21 -4.32
N VAL A 95 -9.79 1.40 -3.79
CA VAL A 95 -8.42 1.83 -3.47
C VAL A 95 -7.82 0.99 -2.34
N ALA A 96 -8.57 0.73 -1.27
CA ALA A 96 -8.12 -0.10 -0.14
C ALA A 96 -7.81 -1.53 -0.59
N VAL A 97 -8.69 -2.15 -1.39
CA VAL A 97 -8.46 -3.48 -1.95
C VAL A 97 -7.18 -3.48 -2.77
N ALA A 98 -7.01 -2.51 -3.69
CA ALA A 98 -5.79 -2.42 -4.49
C ALA A 98 -4.54 -2.24 -3.62
N PHE A 99 -4.60 -1.43 -2.57
CA PHE A 99 -3.48 -1.23 -1.65
C PHE A 99 -3.07 -2.53 -0.93
N VAL A 100 -4.05 -3.27 -0.39
CA VAL A 100 -3.78 -4.56 0.27
C VAL A 100 -3.31 -5.61 -0.72
N THR A 101 -3.78 -5.61 -1.97
CA THR A 101 -3.25 -6.51 -3.00
C THR A 101 -1.75 -6.30 -3.23
N GLU A 102 -1.24 -5.07 -3.16
CA GLU A 102 0.18 -4.79 -3.40
C GLU A 102 1.06 -5.06 -2.17
N CYS A 103 0.61 -4.76 -0.94
CA CYS A 103 1.43 -4.88 0.27
C CYS A 103 0.93 -5.85 1.34
N GLY A 104 -0.13 -6.60 1.05
CA GLY A 104 -0.76 -7.48 2.02
C GLY A 104 0.12 -8.64 2.47
N ALA A 105 1.02 -9.14 1.60
CA ALA A 105 2.03 -10.12 1.97
C ALA A 105 2.93 -9.61 3.11
N THR A 106 3.45 -8.38 2.96
CA THR A 106 4.29 -7.72 3.98
C THR A 106 3.52 -7.48 5.27
N LEU A 107 2.28 -6.96 5.19
CA LEU A 107 1.48 -6.70 6.38
C LEU A 107 1.10 -7.98 7.13
N HIS A 108 0.85 -9.06 6.39
CA HIS A 108 0.56 -10.38 6.94
C HIS A 108 1.75 -10.96 7.70
N GLU A 109 2.96 -10.77 7.18
CA GLU A 109 4.20 -11.22 7.80
C GLU A 109 4.57 -10.39 9.03
N VAL A 110 4.59 -9.06 8.89
CA VAL A 110 5.14 -8.15 9.91
C VAL A 110 4.15 -7.87 11.04
N SER A 111 2.85 -7.80 10.73
CA SER A 111 1.82 -7.36 11.68
C SER A 111 0.53 -8.18 11.60
N PRO A 112 0.59 -9.52 11.70
CA PRO A 112 -0.55 -10.41 11.44
C PRO A 112 -1.78 -10.07 12.28
N ARG A 113 -1.60 -9.64 13.53
CA ARG A 113 -2.71 -9.26 14.42
C ARG A 113 -3.46 -8.02 13.93
N ALA A 114 -2.74 -6.95 13.60
CA ALA A 114 -3.35 -5.72 13.10
C ALA A 114 -3.95 -5.94 11.71
N PHE A 115 -3.26 -6.71 10.87
CA PHE A 115 -3.75 -7.07 9.55
C PHE A 115 -5.03 -7.91 9.58
N ASN A 116 -5.19 -8.79 10.58
CA ASN A 116 -6.45 -9.52 10.78
C ASN A 116 -7.63 -8.58 11.02
N VAL A 117 -7.44 -7.54 11.84
CA VAL A 117 -8.48 -6.54 12.11
C VAL A 117 -8.93 -5.83 10.82
N VAL A 118 -7.99 -5.53 9.91
CA VAL A 118 -8.33 -4.94 8.60
C VAL A 118 -9.26 -5.87 7.80
N PHE A 119 -9.00 -7.18 7.81
CA PHE A 119 -9.87 -8.15 7.14
C PHE A 119 -11.23 -8.30 7.83
N ASP A 120 -11.27 -8.23 9.17
CA ASP A 120 -12.54 -8.25 9.89
C ASP A 120 -13.41 -7.04 9.49
N ILE A 121 -12.79 -5.88 9.24
CA ILE A 121 -13.49 -4.69 8.71
C ILE A 121 -14.01 -4.94 7.29
N PHE A 122 -13.19 -5.48 6.37
CA PHE A 122 -13.64 -5.84 5.02
C PHE A 122 -14.82 -6.82 5.04
N LEU A 123 -14.76 -7.85 5.88
CA LEU A 123 -15.85 -8.83 6.04
C LEU A 123 -17.08 -8.20 6.67
N GLY A 124 -16.90 -7.30 7.64
CA GLY A 124 -17.98 -6.52 8.23
C GLY A 124 -18.73 -5.70 7.17
N ILE A 125 -18.00 -5.00 6.30
CA ILE A 125 -18.55 -4.24 5.16
C ILE A 125 -19.31 -5.19 4.22
N LEU A 126 -18.74 -6.34 3.86
CA LEU A 126 -19.39 -7.34 3.00
C LEU A 126 -20.71 -7.85 3.60
N HIS A 127 -20.73 -8.15 4.91
CA HIS A 127 -21.89 -8.71 5.60
C HIS A 127 -23.01 -7.69 5.88
N GLN A 128 -22.71 -6.39 5.98
CA GLN A 128 -23.73 -5.34 6.17
C GLN A 128 -24.75 -5.29 5.02
N GLY A 129 -24.40 -5.82 3.84
CA GLY A 129 -25.25 -5.80 2.66
C GLY A 129 -25.33 -4.41 2.02
N GLY A 130 -26.03 -4.30 0.89
CA GLY A 130 -26.18 -3.02 0.18
C GLY A 130 -24.98 -2.57 -0.65
N LEU A 131 -23.89 -3.34 -0.66
CA LEU A 131 -22.77 -3.14 -1.60
C LEU A 131 -23.22 -3.47 -3.03
N GLU A 132 -22.78 -2.64 -3.99
CA GLU A 132 -22.86 -3.01 -5.40
C GLU A 132 -22.03 -4.27 -5.72
N TYR A 133 -22.49 -5.05 -6.70
CA TYR A 133 -21.88 -6.33 -7.09
C TYR A 133 -20.36 -6.24 -7.31
N ARG A 134 -19.88 -5.18 -7.98
CA ARG A 134 -18.45 -4.98 -8.22
C ARG A 134 -17.64 -4.87 -6.92
N SER A 135 -18.15 -4.13 -5.95
CA SER A 135 -17.49 -3.94 -4.66
C SER A 135 -17.45 -5.24 -3.85
N GLN A 136 -18.50 -6.07 -3.94
CA GLN A 136 -18.52 -7.42 -3.36
C GLN A 136 -17.43 -8.31 -3.98
N CYS A 137 -17.38 -8.39 -5.32
CA CYS A 137 -16.38 -9.20 -6.02
C CYS A 137 -14.94 -8.78 -5.68
N LEU A 138 -14.68 -7.50 -5.45
CA LEU A 138 -13.37 -7.01 -5.03
C LEU A 138 -12.97 -7.53 -3.65
N ILE A 139 -13.88 -7.48 -2.67
CA ILE A 139 -13.62 -8.00 -1.32
C ILE A 139 -13.44 -9.53 -1.37
N GLU A 140 -14.31 -10.25 -2.08
CA GLU A 140 -14.21 -11.71 -2.21
C GLU A 140 -12.89 -12.13 -2.85
N SER A 141 -12.47 -11.42 -3.90
CA SER A 141 -11.18 -11.65 -4.55
C SER A 141 -10.01 -11.39 -3.60
N LEU A 142 -10.09 -10.35 -2.77
CA LEU A 142 -9.08 -10.07 -1.75
C LEU A 142 -9.03 -11.16 -0.66
N VAL A 143 -10.17 -11.67 -0.22
CA VAL A 143 -10.26 -12.78 0.74
C VAL A 143 -9.65 -14.06 0.16
N ASN A 144 -9.91 -14.36 -1.12
CA ASN A 144 -9.29 -15.49 -1.80
C ASN A 144 -7.77 -15.33 -1.94
N LEU A 145 -7.31 -14.12 -2.29
CA LEU A 145 -5.88 -13.81 -2.37
C LEU A 145 -5.18 -14.00 -1.01
N ARG A 146 -5.84 -13.61 0.09
CA ARG A 146 -5.31 -13.87 1.44
C ARG A 146 -5.22 -15.37 1.73
N ARG A 147 -6.24 -16.15 1.34
CA ARG A 147 -6.25 -17.62 1.54
C ARG A 147 -5.15 -18.33 0.77
N SER A 148 -4.77 -17.81 -0.39
CA SER A 148 -3.61 -18.29 -1.16
C SER A 148 -2.28 -17.67 -0.71
N ASN A 149 -2.23 -17.03 0.47
CA ASN A 149 -1.03 -16.36 0.99
C ASN A 149 -0.40 -15.36 0.00
N PHE A 150 -1.24 -14.57 -0.68
CA PHE A 150 -0.81 -13.56 -1.66
C PHE A 150 -0.02 -14.15 -2.84
N GLU A 151 -0.36 -15.37 -3.26
CA GLU A 151 0.20 -15.97 -4.48
C GLU A 151 0.08 -15.02 -5.68
N GLY A 152 1.19 -14.86 -6.43
CA GLY A 152 1.28 -13.91 -7.54
C GLY A 152 1.53 -12.46 -7.14
N HIS A 153 1.48 -12.13 -5.84
CA HIS A 153 1.71 -10.81 -5.28
C HIS A 153 2.76 -10.87 -4.15
N PRO A 154 4.01 -11.27 -4.45
CA PRO A 154 5.07 -11.28 -3.45
C PRO A 154 5.36 -9.85 -2.95
N ALA A 155 5.74 -9.73 -1.68
CA ALA A 155 6.13 -8.45 -1.08
C ALA A 155 7.22 -7.76 -1.91
N ILE A 156 8.37 -8.43 -2.08
CA ILE A 156 9.47 -7.97 -2.92
C ILE A 156 9.70 -9.02 -4.00
N ARG A 157 9.80 -8.58 -5.26
CA ARG A 157 10.22 -9.48 -6.35
C ARG A 157 11.70 -9.82 -6.17
N PRO A 158 12.14 -11.06 -6.43
CA PRO A 158 13.54 -11.46 -6.23
C PRO A 158 14.57 -10.55 -6.92
N GLN A 159 14.24 -9.98 -8.07
CA GLN A 159 15.14 -9.07 -8.81
C GLN A 159 15.26 -7.68 -8.20
N LEU A 160 14.37 -7.33 -7.27
CA LEU A 160 14.28 -6.04 -6.59
C LEU A 160 14.70 -6.13 -5.11
N ASP A 161 15.11 -7.31 -4.66
CA ASP A 161 15.69 -7.55 -3.35
C ASP A 161 17.20 -7.28 -3.42
N ILE A 162 17.57 -6.00 -3.30
CA ILE A 162 18.93 -5.51 -3.61
C ILE A 162 19.71 -5.19 -2.32
N LEU A 163 19.05 -5.16 -1.16
CA LEU A 163 19.67 -4.90 0.12
C LEU A 163 20.00 -6.22 0.80
N ALA A 164 21.24 -6.37 1.28
CA ALA A 164 21.76 -7.66 1.75
C ALA A 164 21.20 -8.05 3.13
N ASP A 165 20.88 -7.08 3.99
CA ASP A 165 20.39 -7.30 5.35
C ASP A 165 19.35 -6.24 5.76
N ASP A 166 18.25 -6.66 6.41
CA ASP A 166 17.20 -5.78 6.96
C ASP A 166 17.74 -4.78 8.00
N SER A 167 18.89 -5.07 8.63
CA SER A 167 19.55 -4.18 9.60
C SER A 167 20.12 -2.90 8.97
N ASP A 168 20.28 -2.86 7.65
CA ASP A 168 20.72 -1.68 6.91
C ASP A 168 19.57 -0.68 6.66
N GLN A 169 18.35 -1.02 7.07
CA GLN A 169 17.18 -0.18 6.90
C GLN A 169 16.72 0.42 8.23
N GLU A 170 16.87 1.74 8.36
CA GLU A 170 16.16 2.51 9.38
C GLU A 170 14.75 2.83 8.85
N THR A 171 13.72 2.25 9.49
CA THR A 171 12.29 2.45 9.20
C THR A 171 11.62 3.50 10.07
#